data_AF-A0A9X3BQA7-F1
#
_entry.id   AF-A0A9X3BQA7-F1
#
_cell.length_a   1.000
_cell.length_b   1.000
_cell.length_c   1.000
_cell.angle_alpha   90.00
_cell.angle_beta   90.00
_cell.angle_gamma   90.00
#
_symmetry.space_group_name_H-M   'P 1'
#
loop_
_entity.id
_entity.type
_entity.pdbx_description
1 polymer ?
#
loop_
_entity_poly.entity_id
_entity_poly.type
_entity_poly.pdbx_seq_one_letter_code
_entity_poly.pdbx_strand_id
1 'polypeptide(L)'
;MSLVLPSGRDLAESVAVLDAATDEDELRAGIEQAAAIVTREARTHAPALAAAWSTVLRHGVTAGLRLAGPADWTWFVSGSSARGEAVPGSDVETMVVLGDGVDDDGKAALLTRAAQVHAALERCGIPGDANGVLAGRARFCRRLRSWTEGIDRWAAELRRIAVS
;
A
#
# COMPACT_ATOMS: atom_id res chain seq x y z
N MET A 1 7.12 30.94 -20.84
CA MET A 1 7.41 30.27 -19.54
C MET A 1 7.59 28.79 -19.83
N SER A 2 8.81 28.28 -19.69
CA SER A 2 9.10 26.86 -19.90
C SER A 2 8.50 26.05 -18.75
N LEU A 3 7.66 25.06 -19.10
CA LEU A 3 7.05 24.11 -18.17
C LEU A 3 8.10 23.08 -17.77
N VAL A 4 8.54 23.13 -16.52
CA VAL A 4 9.33 22.05 -15.92
C VAL A 4 8.32 21.08 -15.36
N LEU A 5 8.15 19.93 -16.03
CA LEU A 5 7.57 18.73 -15.42
C LEU A 5 8.41 18.39 -14.17
N PRO A 6 7.88 17.65 -13.18
CA PRO A 6 8.75 17.11 -12.14
C PRO A 6 9.91 16.46 -12.86
N SER A 7 11.13 16.92 -12.59
CA SER A 7 12.25 16.15 -13.05
C SER A 7 12.03 14.76 -12.42
N GLY A 8 12.06 13.68 -13.20
CA GLY A 8 11.89 12.33 -12.62
C GLY A 8 12.86 12.10 -11.43
N ARG A 9 13.92 12.92 -11.36
CA ARG A 9 14.84 13.11 -10.26
C ARG A 9 14.21 13.58 -8.95
N ASP A 10 13.37 14.62 -8.89
CA ASP A 10 12.82 15.12 -7.61
C ASP A 10 11.92 14.07 -6.94
N LEU A 11 11.14 13.34 -7.75
CA LEU A 11 10.36 12.21 -7.26
C LEU A 11 11.26 11.05 -6.83
N ALA A 12 12.29 10.70 -7.62
CA ALA A 12 13.23 9.64 -7.27
C ALA A 12 14.01 9.94 -5.98
N GLU A 13 14.42 11.18 -5.76
CA GLU A 13 15.07 11.63 -4.52
C GLU A 13 14.10 11.51 -3.34
N SER A 14 12.84 11.90 -3.50
CA SER A 14 11.81 11.75 -2.46
C SER A 14 11.56 10.28 -2.11
N VAL A 15 11.48 9.41 -3.13
CA VAL A 15 11.34 7.96 -2.94
C VAL A 15 12.55 7.37 -2.22
N ALA A 16 13.76 7.80 -2.55
CA ALA A 16 14.97 7.35 -1.87
C ALA A 16 14.99 7.73 -0.38
N VAL A 17 14.43 8.89 -0.01
CA VAL A 17 14.26 9.29 1.40
C VAL A 17 13.33 8.32 2.14
N LEU A 18 12.19 7.94 1.53
CA LEU A 18 11.28 6.95 2.12
C LEU A 18 11.97 5.60 2.31
N ASP A 19 12.70 5.15 1.28
CA ASP A 19 13.39 3.87 1.30
C ASP A 19 14.49 3.83 2.38
N ALA A 20 15.13 4.97 2.65
CA ALA A 20 16.19 5.11 3.64
C ALA A 20 15.69 5.30 5.09
N ALA A 21 14.42 5.69 5.30
CA ALA A 21 13.88 6.01 6.62
C ALA A 21 14.07 4.86 7.63
N THR A 22 14.69 5.12 8.77
CA THR A 22 15.04 4.11 9.79
C THR A 22 14.06 4.08 10.97
N ASP A 23 13.20 5.08 11.07
CA ASP A 23 12.12 5.18 12.05
C ASP A 23 10.85 5.85 11.49
N GLU A 24 9.80 5.93 12.31
CA GLU A 24 8.51 6.51 11.92
C GLU A 24 8.58 8.03 11.71
N ASP A 25 9.48 8.74 12.39
CA ASP A 25 9.59 10.20 12.28
C ASP A 25 10.24 10.58 10.94
N GLU A 26 11.30 9.87 10.54
CA GLU A 26 11.92 9.99 9.22
C GLU A 26 10.94 9.61 8.10
N LEU A 27 10.18 8.53 8.28
CA LEU A 27 9.18 8.10 7.31
C LEU A 27 8.07 9.15 7.14
N ARG A 28 7.53 9.68 8.25
CA ARG A 28 6.54 10.75 8.22
C ARG A 28 7.07 11.99 7.51
N ALA A 29 8.26 12.45 7.86
CA ALA A 29 8.87 13.62 7.23
C ALA A 29 9.07 13.40 5.71
N GLY A 30 9.49 12.20 5.30
CA GLY A 30 9.62 11.83 3.89
C GLY A 30 8.28 11.85 3.14
N ILE A 31 7.20 11.35 3.75
CA ILE A 31 5.86 11.36 3.15
C ILE A 31 5.34 12.79 3.01
N GLU A 32 5.50 13.62 4.04
CA GLU A 32 5.12 15.05 4.01
C GLU A 32 5.88 15.80 2.91
N GLN A 33 7.19 15.58 2.79
CA GLN A 33 8.01 16.16 1.74
C GLN A 33 7.56 15.71 0.35
N ALA A 34 7.34 14.41 0.16
CA ALA A 34 6.87 13.86 -1.11
C ALA A 34 5.49 14.42 -1.50
N ALA A 35 4.57 14.53 -0.55
CA ALA A 35 3.25 15.13 -0.75
C ALA A 35 3.34 16.60 -1.17
N ALA A 36 4.23 17.38 -0.55
CA ALA A 36 4.47 18.78 -0.91
C ALA A 36 5.01 18.92 -2.33
N ILE A 37 5.97 18.08 -2.73
CA ILE A 37 6.52 18.05 -4.10
C ILE A 37 5.42 17.69 -5.10
N VAL A 38 4.75 16.56 -4.87
CA VAL A 38 3.66 16.06 -5.74
C VAL A 38 2.56 17.13 -5.91
N THR A 39 2.15 17.80 -4.84
CA THR A 39 1.12 18.85 -4.86
C THR A 39 1.58 20.13 -5.57
N ARG A 40 2.82 20.57 -5.36
CA ARG A 40 3.38 21.76 -6.02
C ARG A 40 3.41 21.59 -7.54
N GLU A 41 3.82 20.41 -7.99
CA GLU A 41 3.96 20.07 -9.40
C GLU A 41 2.63 19.66 -10.08
N ALA A 42 1.58 19.39 -9.30
CA ALA A 42 0.26 18.92 -9.73
C ALA A 42 -0.49 19.82 -10.74
N ARG A 43 -0.06 21.06 -10.91
CA ARG A 43 -0.81 22.07 -11.69
C ARG A 43 -0.75 21.88 -13.21
N THR A 44 -0.12 20.81 -13.70
CA THR A 44 0.23 20.67 -15.12
C THR A 44 -0.23 19.36 -15.80
N HIS A 45 -0.39 18.23 -15.09
CA HIS A 45 -0.88 16.96 -15.70
C HIS A 45 -1.41 15.92 -14.69
N ALA A 46 -2.74 15.70 -14.64
CA ALA A 46 -3.37 14.82 -13.64
C ALA A 46 -2.93 13.33 -13.65
N PRO A 47 -2.73 12.66 -14.81
CA PRO A 47 -2.26 11.27 -14.81
C PRO A 47 -0.83 11.10 -14.25
N ALA A 48 0.05 12.05 -14.53
CA ALA A 48 1.43 12.02 -14.02
C ALA A 48 1.46 12.22 -12.50
N LEU A 49 0.59 13.11 -11.99
CA LEU A 49 0.37 13.28 -10.55
C LEU A 49 -0.05 11.97 -9.90
N ALA A 50 -1.02 11.28 -10.50
CA ALA A 50 -1.57 10.06 -9.94
C ALA A 50 -0.53 8.93 -9.88
N ALA A 51 0.26 8.79 -10.95
CA ALA A 51 1.35 7.83 -11.01
C ALA A 51 2.45 8.13 -9.96
N ALA A 52 2.81 9.41 -9.79
CA ALA A 52 3.80 9.83 -8.81
C ALA A 52 3.33 9.56 -7.38
N TRP A 53 2.10 9.96 -7.03
CA TRP A 53 1.55 9.72 -5.70
C TRP A 53 1.37 8.23 -5.41
N SER A 54 0.90 7.44 -6.39
CA SER A 54 0.83 5.98 -6.25
C SER A 54 2.20 5.35 -5.98
N THR A 55 3.27 5.90 -6.55
CA THR A 55 4.64 5.46 -6.27
C THR A 55 5.04 5.78 -4.83
N VAL A 56 4.79 7.00 -4.37
CA VAL A 56 5.02 7.42 -2.97
C VAL A 56 4.30 6.49 -2.00
N LEU A 57 3.02 6.19 -2.23
CA LEU A 57 2.25 5.29 -1.36
C LEU A 57 2.82 3.88 -1.29
N ARG A 58 3.21 3.28 -2.44
CA ARG A 58 3.80 1.93 -2.47
C ARG A 58 5.15 1.87 -1.74
N HIS A 59 6.00 2.88 -1.90
CA HIS A 59 7.26 2.96 -1.18
C HIS A 59 7.06 3.24 0.32
N GLY A 60 6.12 4.10 0.68
CA GLY A 60 5.74 4.33 2.08
C GLY A 60 5.24 3.06 2.78
N VAL A 61 4.39 2.27 2.10
CA VAL A 61 3.96 0.94 2.61
C VAL A 61 5.18 0.02 2.78
N THR A 62 6.08 -0.03 1.80
CA THR A 62 7.30 -0.86 1.87
C THR A 62 8.20 -0.47 3.03
N ALA A 63 8.40 0.83 3.25
CA ALA A 63 9.15 1.36 4.38
C ALA A 63 8.48 1.00 5.72
N GLY A 64 7.16 1.21 5.84
CA GLY A 64 6.40 0.82 7.05
C GLY A 64 6.51 -0.67 7.38
N LEU A 65 6.50 -1.54 6.37
CA LEU A 65 6.74 -2.98 6.56
C LEU A 65 8.16 -3.27 7.05
N ARG A 66 9.16 -2.58 6.50
CA ARG A 66 10.55 -2.72 6.94
C ARG A 66 10.73 -2.28 8.40
N LEU A 67 10.12 -1.17 8.79
CA LEU A 67 10.16 -0.66 10.17
C LEU A 67 9.48 -1.60 11.17
N ALA A 68 8.38 -2.24 10.76
CA ALA A 68 7.73 -3.26 11.56
C ALA A 68 8.55 -4.56 11.68
N GLY A 69 9.63 -4.70 10.90
CA GLY A 69 10.58 -5.80 10.91
C GLY A 69 10.19 -6.98 9.99
N PRO A 70 11.08 -7.99 9.87
CA PRO A 70 10.87 -9.13 8.97
C PRO A 70 9.75 -10.05 9.46
N ALA A 71 8.93 -10.55 8.53
CA ALA A 71 7.90 -11.56 8.78
C ALA A 71 7.77 -12.51 7.58
N ASP A 72 7.28 -13.72 7.84
CA ASP A 72 6.97 -14.72 6.80
C ASP A 72 5.59 -14.45 6.18
N TRP A 73 5.52 -13.36 5.41
CA TRP A 73 4.33 -12.91 4.70
C TRP A 73 4.71 -12.36 3.32
N THR A 74 3.75 -12.38 2.40
CA THR A 74 3.83 -11.59 1.17
C THR A 74 2.74 -10.53 1.22
N TRP A 75 3.14 -9.27 1.15
CA TRP A 75 2.22 -8.13 1.21
C TRP A 75 1.92 -7.59 -0.19
N PHE A 76 0.67 -7.22 -0.42
CA PHE A 76 0.17 -6.67 -1.68
C PHE A 76 -0.51 -5.34 -1.43
N VAL A 77 -0.31 -4.40 -2.36
CA VAL A 77 -1.10 -3.16 -2.47
C VAL A 77 -2.09 -3.35 -3.62
N SER A 78 -3.33 -2.90 -3.41
CA SER A 78 -4.43 -2.98 -4.39
C SER A 78 -4.95 -1.57 -4.73
N GLY A 79 -6.06 -1.49 -5.45
CA GLY A 79 -6.82 -0.27 -5.62
C GLY A 79 -6.17 0.73 -6.57
N SER A 80 -6.49 2.01 -6.37
CA SER A 80 -5.94 3.12 -7.16
C SER A 80 -4.42 3.17 -7.09
N SER A 81 -3.86 2.96 -5.90
CA SER A 81 -2.42 2.92 -5.64
C SER A 81 -1.71 1.81 -6.43
N ALA A 82 -2.33 0.64 -6.63
CA ALA A 82 -1.77 -0.40 -7.48
C ALA A 82 -1.84 -0.07 -8.97
N ARG A 83 -2.91 0.61 -9.41
CA ARG A 83 -3.12 0.98 -10.82
C ARG A 83 -2.37 2.24 -11.26
N GLY A 84 -1.77 2.99 -10.34
CA GLY A 84 -1.14 4.27 -10.67
C GLY A 84 -2.12 5.45 -10.73
N GLU A 85 -3.27 5.31 -10.08
CA GLU A 85 -4.40 6.24 -10.16
C GLU A 85 -4.67 6.97 -8.84
N ALA A 86 -3.86 6.75 -7.80
CA ALA A 86 -4.05 7.41 -6.51
C ALA A 86 -3.75 8.90 -6.60
N VAL A 87 -4.60 9.74 -6.01
CA VAL A 87 -4.40 11.18 -5.92
C VAL A 87 -3.98 11.57 -4.50
N PRO A 88 -3.36 12.73 -4.26
CA PRO A 88 -3.03 13.18 -2.90
C PRO A 88 -4.24 13.06 -1.95
N GLY A 89 -4.03 12.41 -0.80
CA GLY A 89 -5.10 12.09 0.16
C GLY A 89 -5.83 10.76 -0.10
N SER A 90 -5.51 10.02 -1.16
CA SER A 90 -5.96 8.62 -1.32
C SER A 90 -5.44 7.73 -0.21
N ASP A 91 -6.23 6.73 0.12
CA ASP A 91 -5.92 5.65 1.05
C ASP A 91 -5.16 4.49 0.37
N VAL A 92 -4.75 3.53 1.18
CA VAL A 92 -4.13 2.29 0.72
C VAL A 92 -4.99 1.07 1.04
N GLU A 93 -5.26 0.30 -0.01
CA GLU A 93 -5.80 -1.05 0.09
C GLU A 93 -4.65 -2.04 0.20
N THR A 94 -4.70 -2.95 1.16
CA THR A 94 -3.63 -3.93 1.39
C THR A 94 -4.14 -5.32 1.70
N MET A 95 -3.37 -6.31 1.26
CA MET A 95 -3.65 -7.74 1.46
C MET A 95 -2.37 -8.47 1.80
N VAL A 96 -2.48 -9.57 2.53
CA VAL A 96 -1.38 -10.44 2.93
C VAL A 96 -1.69 -11.88 2.55
N VAL A 97 -0.69 -12.51 1.94
CA VAL A 97 -0.63 -13.96 1.73
C VAL A 97 0.34 -14.54 2.76
N LEU A 98 -0.13 -15.51 3.53
CA LEU A 98 0.68 -16.29 4.47
C LEU A 98 1.04 -17.66 3.86
N GLY A 99 2.17 -18.20 4.27
CA GLY A 99 2.50 -19.60 4.00
C GLY A 99 1.46 -20.55 4.59
N ASP A 100 1.19 -21.66 3.90
CA ASP A 100 0.20 -22.63 4.35
C ASP A 100 0.58 -23.36 5.66
N GLY A 101 1.87 -23.38 5.99
CA GLY A 101 2.41 -23.92 7.23
C GLY A 101 2.26 -23.02 8.46
N VAL A 102 1.82 -21.76 8.30
CA VAL A 102 1.57 -20.86 9.44
C VAL A 102 0.34 -21.36 10.19
N ASP A 103 0.50 -21.71 11.47
CA ASP A 103 -0.60 -22.15 12.33
C ASP A 103 -1.53 -20.98 12.73
N ASP A 104 -2.54 -21.25 13.54
CA ASP A 104 -3.55 -20.22 13.89
C ASP A 104 -2.98 -19.16 14.85
N ASP A 105 -2.09 -19.55 15.76
CA ASP A 105 -1.42 -18.63 16.68
C ASP A 105 -0.43 -17.72 15.93
N GLY A 106 0.36 -18.28 15.01
CA GLY A 106 1.23 -17.52 14.12
C GLY A 106 0.44 -16.57 13.22
N LYS A 107 -0.72 -17.01 12.71
CA LYS A 107 -1.63 -16.13 11.97
C LYS A 107 -2.17 -15.00 12.85
N ALA A 108 -2.55 -15.28 14.09
CA ALA A 108 -3.04 -14.25 15.02
C ALA A 108 -1.95 -13.21 15.32
N ALA A 109 -0.71 -13.65 15.55
CA ALA A 109 0.43 -12.76 15.73
C ALA A 109 0.70 -11.88 14.50
N LEU A 110 0.64 -12.45 13.30
CA LEU A 110 0.81 -11.69 12.05
C LEU A 110 -0.34 -10.72 11.78
N LEU A 111 -1.57 -11.04 12.18
CA LEU A 111 -2.69 -10.10 12.14
C LEU A 111 -2.45 -8.89 13.05
N THR A 112 -2.03 -9.13 14.30
CA THR A 112 -1.66 -8.05 15.22
C THR A 112 -0.55 -7.18 14.64
N ARG A 113 0.48 -7.80 14.06
CA ARG A 113 1.58 -7.07 13.43
C ARG A 113 1.14 -6.27 12.20
N ALA A 114 0.26 -6.82 11.36
CA ALA A 114 -0.30 -6.09 10.23
C ALA A 114 -1.13 -4.88 10.69
N ALA A 115 -1.86 -4.99 11.79
CA ALA A 115 -2.55 -3.85 12.39
C ALA A 115 -1.57 -2.77 12.92
N GLN A 116 -0.43 -3.18 13.48
CA GLN A 116 0.63 -2.25 13.92
C GLN A 116 1.27 -1.51 12.73
N VAL A 117 1.52 -2.21 11.62
CA VAL A 117 1.99 -1.59 10.36
C VAL A 117 1.01 -0.50 9.92
N HIS A 118 -0.29 -0.80 9.85
CA HIS A 118 -1.31 0.17 9.48
C HIS A 118 -1.37 1.36 10.44
N ALA A 119 -1.26 1.12 11.74
CA ALA A 119 -1.23 2.20 12.72
C ALA A 119 0.00 3.12 12.54
N ALA A 120 1.17 2.57 12.18
CA ALA A 120 2.37 3.34 11.88
C ALA A 120 2.21 4.16 10.60
N LEU A 121 1.68 3.55 9.53
CA LEU A 121 1.40 4.24 8.26
C LEU A 121 0.43 5.41 8.46
N GLU A 122 -0.64 5.21 9.24
CA GLU A 122 -1.60 6.26 9.57
C GLU A 122 -0.92 7.45 10.28
N ARG A 123 -0.03 7.17 11.25
CA ARG A 123 0.77 8.21 11.93
C ARG A 123 1.73 8.94 10.99
N CYS A 124 2.14 8.29 9.91
CA CYS A 124 2.98 8.86 8.87
C CYS A 124 2.18 9.56 7.75
N GLY A 125 0.85 9.62 7.86
CA GLY A 125 -0.02 10.31 6.90
C GLY A 125 -0.46 9.47 5.71
N ILE A 126 -0.31 8.14 5.77
CA ILE A 126 -0.86 7.20 4.78
C ILE A 126 -2.07 6.50 5.39
N PRO A 127 -3.30 6.93 5.06
CA PRO A 127 -4.49 6.33 5.64
C PRO A 127 -4.76 4.95 5.02
N GLY A 128 -5.26 4.03 5.84
CA GLY A 128 -5.80 2.76 5.35
C GLY A 128 -7.19 2.93 4.72
N ASP A 129 -7.55 2.04 3.77
CA ASP A 129 -8.89 2.05 3.15
C ASP A 129 -10.02 2.04 4.20
N ALA A 130 -10.88 3.06 4.12
CA ALA A 130 -11.99 3.26 5.04
C ALA A 130 -13.04 2.15 4.95
N ASN A 131 -13.13 1.47 3.79
CA ASN A 131 -14.02 0.31 3.60
C ASN A 131 -13.46 -0.96 4.23
N GLY A 132 -12.21 -0.93 4.70
CA GLY A 132 -11.58 -1.98 5.48
C GLY A 132 -10.82 -3.02 4.67
N VAL A 133 -10.41 -2.73 3.43
CA VAL A 133 -9.47 -3.55 2.63
C VAL A 133 -8.06 -3.43 3.22
N LEU A 134 -7.89 -4.00 4.41
CA LEU A 134 -6.68 -3.90 5.22
C LEU A 134 -6.15 -5.27 5.61
N ALA A 135 -4.85 -5.47 5.42
CA ALA A 135 -4.14 -6.67 5.86
C ALA A 135 -4.28 -6.97 7.37
N GLY A 136 -4.57 -5.96 8.20
CA GLY A 136 -4.89 -6.17 9.62
C GLY A 136 -6.22 -6.89 9.88
N ARG A 137 -7.02 -7.17 8.85
CA ARG A 137 -8.30 -7.89 8.95
C ARG A 137 -8.18 -9.31 8.41
N ALA A 138 -8.80 -10.27 9.10
CA ALA A 138 -8.77 -11.69 8.74
C ALA A 138 -9.24 -11.99 7.30
N ARG A 139 -10.10 -11.16 6.71
CA ARG A 139 -10.53 -11.29 5.32
C ARG A 139 -9.42 -11.01 4.31
N PHE A 140 -8.43 -10.19 4.67
CA PHE A 140 -7.34 -9.78 3.78
C PHE A 140 -5.97 -10.28 4.25
N CYS A 141 -5.91 -11.01 5.36
CA CYS A 141 -4.75 -11.78 5.78
C CYS A 141 -5.11 -13.26 5.80
N ARG A 142 -4.74 -13.96 4.72
CA ARG A 142 -5.11 -15.35 4.49
C ARG A 142 -3.91 -16.16 4.05
N ARG A 143 -3.97 -17.46 4.32
CA ARG A 143 -3.00 -18.42 3.78
C ARG A 143 -3.20 -18.58 2.28
N LEU A 144 -2.15 -18.99 1.56
CA LEU A 144 -2.19 -19.18 0.11
C LEU A 144 -3.36 -20.07 -0.32
N ARG A 145 -3.56 -21.25 0.30
CA ARG A 145 -4.68 -22.14 -0.04
C ARG A 145 -6.04 -21.44 0.05
N SER A 146 -6.24 -20.64 1.10
CA SER A 146 -7.48 -19.93 1.32
C SER A 146 -7.71 -18.86 0.25
N TRP A 147 -6.66 -18.13 -0.15
CA TRP A 147 -6.73 -17.20 -1.27
C TRP A 147 -7.19 -17.88 -2.55
N THR A 148 -6.51 -18.96 -2.96
CA THR A 148 -6.85 -19.74 -4.15
C THR A 148 -8.30 -20.22 -4.13
N GLU A 149 -8.73 -20.90 -3.06
CA GLU A 149 -10.11 -21.38 -2.91
C GLU A 149 -11.16 -20.25 -3.01
N GLY A 150 -10.84 -19.08 -2.45
CA GLY A 150 -11.73 -17.92 -2.49
C GLY A 150 -11.87 -17.36 -3.91
N ILE A 151 -10.77 -17.26 -4.64
CA ILE A 151 -10.74 -16.78 -6.03
C ILE A 151 -11.48 -17.77 -6.94
N ASP A 152 -11.24 -19.07 -6.78
CA ASP A 152 -11.91 -20.11 -7.57
C ASP A 152 -13.43 -20.10 -7.36
N ARG A 153 -13.86 -19.96 -6.11
CA ARG A 153 -15.29 -19.85 -5.78
C ARG A 153 -15.92 -18.62 -6.40
N TRP A 154 -15.28 -17.47 -6.26
CA TRP A 154 -15.77 -16.22 -6.85
C TRP A 154 -15.85 -16.30 -8.38
N ALA A 155 -14.84 -16.87 -9.03
CA ALA A 155 -14.82 -17.07 -10.47
C ALA A 155 -15.93 -18.04 -10.93
N ALA A 156 -16.21 -19.09 -10.15
CA ALA A 156 -17.32 -20.00 -10.41
C ALA A 156 -18.69 -19.29 -10.28
N GLU A 157 -18.87 -18.45 -9.26
CA GLU A 157 -20.10 -17.68 -9.06
C GLU A 157 -20.37 -16.70 -10.22
N LEU A 158 -19.34 -15.98 -10.68
CA LEU A 158 -19.47 -15.08 -11.85
C LEU A 158 -19.92 -15.83 -13.11
N ARG A 159 -19.38 -17.02 -13.35
CA ARG A 159 -19.80 -17.85 -14.50
C ARG A 159 -21.26 -18.28 -14.40
N ARG A 160 -21.81 -18.41 -13.19
CA ARG A 160 -23.23 -18.73 -12.99
C ARG A 160 -24.12 -17.53 -13.31
N ILE A 161 -23.69 -16.32 -12.93
CA ILE A 161 -24.42 -15.07 -13.23
C ILE A 161 -24.39 -14.76 -14.73
N ALA A 162 -23.28 -15.04 -15.42
CA ALA A 162 -23.15 -14.76 -16.85
C ALA A 162 -23.96 -15.72 -17.77
N VAL A 163 -24.45 -16.83 -17.23
CA VAL A 163 -25.21 -17.88 -17.97
C VAL A 163 -26.69 -17.90 -17.57
N SER A 164 -27.10 -17.08 -16.59
CA SER A 164 -28.49 -16.86 -16.17
C SER A 164 -29.07 -15.61 -16.82
#